data_AF-A0A4Q5IXN4-F1
#
_entry.id   AF-A0A4Q5IXN4-F1
#
_cell.length_a   1.000
_cell.length_b   1.000
_cell.length_c   1.000
_cell.angle_alpha   90.00
_cell.angle_beta   90.00
_cell.angle_gamma   90.00
#
_symmetry.space_group_name_H-M   'P 1'
#
loop_
_entity.id
_entity.type
_entity.pdbx_description
1 polymer ?
#
loop_
_entity_poly.entity_id
_entity_poly.type
_entity_poly.pdbx_seq_one_letter_code
_entity_poly.pdbx_strand_id
1 'polypeptide(L)'
;MSSPTDPDAPFAPAGLDRHLLREVGQVVRALEANGRCTEEELAVLVGAPYWERNRYHRVLEFMKSDGLLSQDDAGVISLQR
;
A
#
# COMPACT_ATOMS: atom_id res chain seq x y z
N MET A 1 34.35 -21.53 6.56
CA MET A 1 33.29 -21.31 7.56
C MET A 1 32.15 -20.61 6.84
N SER A 2 31.11 -21.34 6.46
CA SER A 2 29.98 -20.80 5.69
C SER A 2 28.89 -20.40 6.68
N SER A 3 28.63 -19.10 6.82
CA SER A 3 27.44 -18.61 7.52
C SER A 3 26.21 -18.85 6.64
N PRO A 4 25.04 -19.18 7.22
CA PRO A 4 23.85 -19.51 6.47
C PRO A 4 23.28 -18.23 5.83
N THR A 5 23.03 -18.27 4.52
CA THR A 5 22.18 -17.29 3.86
C THR A 5 20.77 -17.46 4.43
N ASP A 6 20.33 -16.47 5.20
CA ASP A 6 18.94 -16.33 5.60
C ASP A 6 18.09 -16.21 4.30
N PRO A 7 17.12 -17.12 4.04
CA PRO A 7 16.29 -17.08 2.84
C PRO A 7 15.33 -15.88 2.84
N ASP A 8 15.25 -15.13 3.94
CA ASP A 8 14.42 -13.94 4.12
C ASP A 8 15.24 -12.64 4.07
N ALA A 9 16.25 -12.59 3.18
CA ALA A 9 16.93 -11.33 2.84
C ALA A 9 16.36 -10.73 1.54
N PRO A 10 15.23 -9.98 1.58
CA PRO A 10 14.67 -9.40 0.38
C PRO A 10 15.58 -8.33 -0.19
N PHE A 11 15.95 -8.56 -1.45
CA PHE A 11 16.60 -7.66 -2.38
C PHE A 11 15.67 -6.46 -2.67
N ALA A 12 15.55 -5.54 -1.72
CA ALA A 12 14.84 -4.29 -1.95
C ALA A 12 15.86 -3.24 -2.44
N PRO A 13 15.53 -2.46 -3.49
CA PRO A 13 16.37 -1.35 -3.90
C PRO A 13 16.58 -0.42 -2.69
N ALA A 14 17.83 -0.06 -2.43
CA ALA A 14 18.22 0.77 -1.30
C ALA A 14 17.43 2.10 -1.34
N GLY A 15 16.44 2.23 -0.45
CA GLY A 15 15.67 3.46 -0.28
C GLY A 15 14.16 3.28 -0.05
N LEU A 16 13.56 2.17 -0.47
CA LEU A 16 12.12 1.92 -0.22
C LEU A 16 11.91 0.84 0.85
N ASP A 17 11.18 1.19 1.91
CA ASP A 17 10.81 0.26 2.97
C ASP A 17 10.06 -0.95 2.39
N ARG A 18 10.57 -2.16 2.63
CA ARG A 18 9.92 -3.41 2.20
C ARG A 18 8.50 -3.54 2.71
N HIS A 19 8.27 -2.98 3.89
CA HIS A 19 6.95 -2.90 4.49
C HIS A 19 5.99 -2.00 3.70
N LEU A 20 6.50 -0.88 3.17
CA LEU A 20 5.72 0.04 2.35
C LEU A 20 5.29 -0.62 1.03
N LEU A 21 6.21 -1.33 0.36
CA LEU A 21 5.88 -2.06 -0.88
C LEU A 21 4.79 -3.11 -0.68
N ARG A 22 4.80 -3.79 0.47
CA ARG A 22 3.77 -4.77 0.81
C ARG A 22 2.39 -4.12 0.96
N GLU A 23 2.33 -3.00 1.67
CA GLU A 23 1.10 -2.24 1.92
C GLU A 23 0.55 -1.61 0.63
N VAL A 24 1.42 -1.04 -0.21
CA VAL A 24 1.08 -0.57 -1.56
C VAL A 24 0.45 -1.71 -2.36
N GLY A 25 1.08 -2.89 -2.35
CA GLY A 25 0.52 -4.07 -3.01
C GLY A 25 -0.83 -4.53 -2.45
N GLN A 26 -1.10 -4.32 -1.15
CA GLN A 26 -2.42 -4.59 -0.55
C GLN A 26 -3.48 -3.61 -1.06
N VAL A 27 -3.15 -2.32 -1.12
CA VAL A 27 -4.05 -1.27 -1.63
C VAL A 27 -4.39 -1.52 -3.10
N VAL A 28 -3.38 -1.78 -3.93
CA VAL A 28 -3.59 -2.08 -5.36
C VAL A 28 -4.53 -3.27 -5.51
N ARG A 29 -4.22 -4.42 -4.90
CA ARG A 29 -5.07 -5.62 -5.01
C ARG A 29 -6.50 -5.39 -4.53
N ALA A 30 -6.71 -4.60 -3.47
CA ALA A 30 -8.04 -4.27 -2.99
C ALA A 30 -8.85 -3.49 -4.02
N LEU A 31 -8.25 -2.47 -4.65
CA LEU A 31 -8.88 -1.67 -5.71
C LEU A 31 -9.04 -2.45 -7.02
N GLU A 32 -8.14 -3.38 -7.34
CA GLU A 32 -8.31 -4.26 -8.50
C GLU A 32 -9.48 -5.23 -8.32
N ALA A 33 -9.68 -5.74 -7.11
CA ALA A 33 -10.75 -6.70 -6.81
C ALA A 33 -12.12 -6.03 -6.65
N ASN A 34 -12.18 -4.83 -6.05
CA ASN A 34 -13.44 -4.17 -5.68
C ASN A 34 -13.79 -2.98 -6.59
N GLY A 35 -12.84 -2.50 -7.40
CA GLY A 35 -12.99 -1.25 -8.13
C GLY A 35 -12.75 -0.02 -7.24
N ARG A 36 -13.34 1.11 -7.64
CA ARG A 36 -13.29 2.35 -6.86
C ARG A 36 -14.15 2.24 -5.61
N CYS A 37 -13.67 2.73 -4.47
CA CYS A 37 -14.37 2.67 -3.20
C CYS A 37 -14.01 3.88 -2.33
N THR A 38 -14.75 4.13 -1.25
CA THR A 38 -14.37 5.21 -0.32
C THR A 38 -13.07 4.88 0.40
N GLU A 39 -12.42 5.91 0.96
CA GLU A 39 -11.24 5.72 1.80
C GLU A 39 -11.52 4.79 3.01
N GLU A 40 -12.70 4.91 3.61
CA GLU A 40 -13.12 4.08 4.75
C GLU A 40 -13.31 2.62 4.37
N GLU A 41 -13.97 2.36 3.23
CA GLU A 41 -14.12 1.01 2.68
C GLU A 41 -12.77 0.40 2.36
N LEU A 42 -11.89 1.17 1.71
CA LEU A 42 -10.55 0.73 1.35
C LEU A 42 -9.73 0.39 2.60
N ALA A 43 -9.84 1.20 3.66
CA ALA A 43 -9.16 0.95 4.93
C ALA A 43 -9.58 -0.40 5.53
N VAL A 44 -10.88 -0.72 5.50
CA VAL A 44 -11.38 -2.02 5.97
C VAL A 44 -10.86 -3.16 5.09
N LEU A 45 -10.92 -3.01 3.76
CA LEU A 45 -10.49 -4.04 2.80
C LEU A 45 -9.01 -4.41 2.93
N VAL A 46 -8.14 -3.44 3.23
CA VAL A 46 -6.69 -3.69 3.39
C VAL A 46 -6.30 -4.06 4.82
N GLY A 47 -7.25 -4.04 5.76
CA GLY A 47 -6.99 -4.28 7.18
C GLY A 47 -6.21 -3.15 7.85
N ALA A 48 -6.36 -1.92 7.37
CA ALA A 48 -5.67 -0.74 7.87
C ALA A 48 -5.84 -0.46 9.38
N PRO A 49 -6.99 -0.78 10.02
CA PRO A 49 -7.13 -0.66 11.48
C PRO A 49 -6.11 -1.47 12.30
N TYR A 50 -5.49 -2.49 11.70
CA TYR A 50 -4.47 -3.32 12.34
C TYR A 50 -3.04 -2.89 12.01
N TRP A 51 -2.87 -1.86 11.19
CA TRP A 51 -1.56 -1.33 10.84
C TRP A 51 -1.07 -0.35 11.91
N GLU A 52 0.21 0.05 11.81
CA GLU A 52 0.74 1.14 12.62
C GLU A 52 -0.09 2.42 12.46
N ARG A 53 -0.15 3.24 13.52
CA ARG A 53 -0.88 4.51 13.50
C ARG A 53 -0.39 5.39 12.34
N ASN A 54 -1.32 5.99 11.60
CA ASN A 54 -1.08 6.85 10.43
C ASN A 54 -0.39 6.15 9.24
N ARG A 55 -0.15 4.84 9.32
CA ARG A 55 0.53 4.09 8.25
C ARG A 55 -0.29 4.09 6.96
N TYR A 56 -1.59 3.82 7.10
CA TYR A 56 -2.54 3.85 5.99
C TYR A 56 -2.52 5.18 5.25
N HIS A 57 -2.61 6.29 5.99
CA HIS A 57 -2.57 7.63 5.42
C HIS A 57 -1.27 7.91 4.66
N ARG A 58 -0.12 7.54 5.24
CA ARG A 58 1.18 7.69 4.56
C ARG A 58 1.28 6.86 3.28
N VAL A 59 0.73 5.65 3.27
CA VAL A 59 0.68 4.80 2.06
C VAL A 59 -0.17 5.47 0.99
N LEU A 60 -1.36 5.98 1.36
CA LEU A 60 -2.22 6.70 0.42
C LEU A 60 -1.56 7.98 -0.11
N GLU A 61 -0.95 8.80 0.74
CA GLU A 61 -0.22 10.00 0.32
C GLU A 61 0.94 9.66 -0.63
N PHE A 62 1.70 8.61 -0.31
CA PHE A 62 2.76 8.11 -1.16
C PHE A 62 2.22 7.71 -2.54
N MET A 63 1.18 6.88 -2.57
CA MET A 63 0.59 6.39 -3.83
C MET A 63 -0.09 7.51 -4.64
N LYS A 64 -0.73 8.49 -3.99
CA LYS A 64 -1.28 9.68 -4.65
C LYS A 64 -0.15 10.55 -5.25
N SER A 65 0.93 10.74 -4.50
CA SER A 65 2.10 11.51 -4.97
C SER A 65 2.82 10.84 -6.14
N ASP A 66 2.87 9.51 -6.14
CA ASP A 66 3.44 8.70 -7.24
C ASP A 66 2.48 8.59 -8.45
N GLY A 67 1.26 9.15 -8.35
CA GLY A 67 0.26 9.12 -9.40
C GLY A 67 -0.42 7.76 -9.60
N LEU A 68 -0.30 6.82 -8.64
CA LEU A 68 -0.93 5.50 -8.69
C LEU A 68 -2.42 5.55 -8.30
N LEU A 69 -2.81 6.54 -7.48
CA LEU A 69 -4.17 6.72 -7.02
C LEU A 69 -4.69 8.11 -7.34
N SER A 70 -5.98 8.19 -7.62
CA SER A 70 -6.76 9.42 -7.57
C SER A 70 -7.82 9.33 -6.49
N GLN A 71 -8.11 10.46 -5.87
CA GLN A 71 -9.28 10.63 -5.01
C GLN A 71 -10.14 11.74 -5.60
N ASP A 72 -11.44 11.50 -5.76
CA ASP A 72 -12.39 12.51 -6.21
C ASP A 72 -12.91 13.37 -5.04
N ASP A 73 -13.69 14.40 -5.36
CA ASP A 73 -14.28 15.33 -4.37
C ASP A 73 -15.25 14.64 -3.38
N ALA A 74 -15.72 13.43 -3.71
CA ALA A 74 -16.57 12.61 -2.84
C ALA A 74 -15.76 11.69 -1.92
N GLY A 75 -14.42 11.73 -2.00
CA GLY A 75 -13.54 10.89 -1.19
C GLY A 75 -13.38 9.47 -1.73
N VAL A 76 -13.83 9.20 -2.96
CA VAL A 76 -13.71 7.89 -3.61
C VAL A 76 -12.31 7.74 -4.20
N ILE A 77 -11.65 6.64 -3.86
CA ILE A 77 -10.30 6.29 -4.29
C ILE A 77 -10.39 5.31 -5.47
N SER A 78 -9.59 5.55 -6.51
CA SER A 78 -9.45 4.68 -7.67
C SER A 78 -8.00 4.58 -8.13
N LEU A 79 -7.64 3.46 -8.76
CA LEU A 79 -6.36 3.32 -9.45
C LEU A 79 -6.32 4.25 -10.67
N GLN A 80 -5.23 4.99 -10.81
CA GLN A 80 -4.89 5.67 -12.05
C GLN A 80 -4.21 4.64 -12.97
N ARG A 81 -4.79 4.40 -14.14
CA ARG A 81 -4.30 3.48 -15.16
C ARG A 81 -4.23 4.20 -16.49
#